data_AF-A0A5E4LQZ5-F1
#
_entry.id   AF-A0A5E4LQZ5-F1
#
_cell.length_a   1.000
_cell.length_b   1.000
_cell.length_c   1.000
_cell.angle_alpha   90.00
_cell.angle_beta   90.00
_cell.angle_gamma   90.00
#
_symmetry.space_group_name_H-M   'P 1'
#
loop_
_entity.id
_entity.type
_entity.pdbx_description
1 polymer ?
#
loop_
_entity_poly.entity_id
_entity_poly.type
_entity_poly.pdbx_seq_one_letter_code
_entity_poly.pdbx_strand_id
1 'polypeptide(L)'
;MGMMDEKITLDKKSFEALAADTRVKVLKSLAERRKTLSELAAQLGLSPSTVKEHMQVLGAAGLVDLKDEGRKWKYYELTRKGKSIVQPQELKIWVVLSLTIVAIAAAFFLFTTYLPGQAQHFGMGDGSNFAKPASAPSVPGAEAGTSGIVVEGAPRLGVGGGEGIVPSAPPAPAPMAPNVAADNGMFTPSVKGCAGSAEAATKDAGSSGTGTEKTAELSVAGNTLAYSRALNNACCLQAVLNERTEGNAITITEEWSGEPCDCTCFSEISAVLANLPAGNYAVSVYENGSLVGNGGEPRLVISKEVQVG
;
A
#
# COMPACT_ATOMS: atom_id res chain seq x y z
N MET A 1 36.83 10.52 -11.67
CA MET A 1 35.89 10.08 -12.72
C MET A 1 34.61 10.88 -12.55
N GLY A 2 34.27 11.75 -13.50
CA GLY A 2 33.12 12.65 -13.38
C GLY A 2 31.79 11.89 -13.38
N MET A 3 30.96 12.17 -12.37
CA MET A 3 29.51 11.97 -12.46
C MET A 3 29.02 12.85 -13.61
N MET A 4 28.64 12.21 -14.72
CA MET A 4 27.90 12.87 -15.77
C MET A 4 26.46 12.94 -15.27
N ASP A 5 26.02 14.15 -14.91
CA ASP A 5 24.61 14.45 -14.71
C ASP A 5 23.86 14.11 -16.00
N GLU A 6 23.29 12.91 -16.07
CA GLU A 6 22.37 12.53 -17.13
C GLU A 6 21.09 13.34 -16.94
N LYS A 7 21.12 14.58 -17.43
CA LYS A 7 20.01 15.51 -17.43
C LYS A 7 18.92 14.92 -18.30
N ILE A 8 17.99 14.18 -17.71
CA ILE A 8 16.81 13.68 -18.40
C ILE A 8 15.93 14.90 -18.75
N THR A 9 16.10 15.42 -19.96
CA THR A 9 15.17 16.39 -20.54
C THR A 9 13.91 15.64 -20.95
N LEU A 10 12.97 15.51 -20.02
CA LEU A 10 11.61 15.04 -20.32
C LEU A 10 10.83 16.17 -21.00
N ASP A 11 10.43 15.93 -22.25
CA ASP A 11 9.56 16.83 -23.01
C ASP A 11 8.11 16.77 -22.51
N LYS A 12 7.32 17.83 -22.75
CA LYS A 12 5.89 17.87 -22.42
C LYS A 12 5.13 16.62 -22.86
N LYS A 13 5.41 16.12 -24.08
CA LYS A 13 4.81 14.90 -24.63
C LYS A 13 5.16 13.64 -23.84
N SER A 14 6.37 13.56 -23.28
CA SER A 14 6.78 12.44 -22.43
C SER A 14 6.05 12.47 -21.09
N PHE A 15 5.86 13.64 -20.48
CA PHE A 15 5.05 13.76 -19.26
C PHE A 15 3.57 13.41 -19.50
N GLU A 16 2.99 13.89 -20.59
CA GLU A 16 1.60 13.58 -20.97
C GLU A 16 1.41 12.08 -21.24
N ALA A 17 2.40 11.45 -21.90
CA ALA A 17 2.41 10.01 -22.12
C ALA A 17 2.57 9.21 -20.80
N LEU A 18 3.22 9.76 -19.77
CA LEU A 18 3.38 9.13 -18.46
C LEU A 18 2.22 9.42 -17.49
N ALA A 19 1.37 10.41 -17.78
CA ALA A 19 0.29 10.85 -16.88
C ALA A 19 -0.81 9.80 -16.64
N ALA A 20 -0.88 8.73 -17.46
CA ALA A 20 -1.82 7.63 -17.22
C ALA A 20 -1.12 6.42 -16.61
N ASP A 21 -1.65 5.92 -15.49
CA ASP A 21 -1.13 4.77 -14.75
C ASP A 21 -1.01 3.52 -15.62
N THR A 22 -1.98 3.28 -16.50
CA THR A 22 -1.97 2.16 -17.43
C THR A 22 -0.77 2.19 -18.37
N ARG A 23 -0.38 3.37 -18.87
CA ARG A 23 0.78 3.54 -19.75
C ARG A 23 2.08 3.28 -18.98
N VAL A 24 2.16 3.71 -17.73
CA VAL A 24 3.30 3.39 -16.84
C VAL A 24 3.38 1.90 -16.56
N LYS A 25 2.26 1.21 -16.32
CA LYS A 25 2.21 -0.25 -16.15
C LYS A 25 2.70 -0.99 -17.42
N VAL A 26 2.32 -0.52 -18.62
CA VAL A 26 2.86 -1.09 -19.86
C VAL A 26 4.37 -0.90 -19.94
N LEU A 27 4.87 0.30 -19.65
CA LEU A 27 6.31 0.58 -19.71
C LEU A 27 7.10 -0.31 -18.73
N LYS A 28 6.60 -0.52 -17.51
CA LYS A 28 7.18 -1.48 -16.55
C LYS A 28 7.19 -2.91 -17.09
N SER A 29 6.07 -3.34 -17.67
CA SER A 29 5.94 -4.67 -18.26
C SER A 29 6.91 -4.90 -19.44
N LEU A 30 7.15 -3.89 -20.27
CA LEU A 30 8.13 -3.90 -21.36
C LEU A 30 9.58 -3.77 -20.90
N ALA A 31 9.80 -3.31 -19.66
CA ALA A 31 11.13 -3.19 -19.07
C ALA A 31 11.73 -4.55 -18.69
N GLU A 32 10.88 -5.52 -18.35
CA GLU A 32 11.28 -6.90 -18.07
C GLU A 32 11.73 -7.64 -19.34
N ARG A 33 10.90 -7.58 -20.40
CA ARG A 33 11.15 -8.22 -21.69
C ARG A 33 10.35 -7.56 -22.81
N ARG A 34 10.78 -7.79 -24.05
CA ARG A 34 9.94 -7.49 -25.23
C ARG A 34 8.66 -8.33 -25.21
N LYS A 35 7.52 -7.69 -25.48
CA LYS A 35 6.18 -8.32 -25.45
C LYS A 35 5.40 -7.92 -26.71
N THR A 36 4.52 -8.80 -27.14
CA THR A 36 3.55 -8.53 -28.21
C THR A 36 2.33 -7.79 -27.67
N LEU A 37 1.54 -7.22 -28.56
CA LEU A 37 0.31 -6.53 -28.20
C LEU A 37 -0.69 -7.43 -27.46
N SER A 38 -0.83 -8.68 -27.89
CA SER A 38 -1.74 -9.66 -27.28
C SER A 38 -1.28 -10.09 -25.89
N GLU A 39 0.03 -10.24 -25.67
CA GLU A 39 0.59 -10.53 -24.34
C GLU A 39 0.37 -9.35 -23.39
N LEU A 40 0.55 -8.12 -23.86
CA LEU A 40 0.29 -6.92 -23.07
C LEU A 40 -1.19 -6.79 -22.70
N ALA A 41 -2.09 -7.02 -23.66
CA ALA A 41 -3.53 -7.02 -23.43
C ALA A 41 -3.96 -8.05 -22.37
N ALA A 42 -3.46 -9.28 -22.49
CA ALA A 42 -3.74 -10.34 -21.53
C ALA A 42 -3.19 -10.03 -20.12
N GLN A 43 -1.98 -9.47 -20.03
CA GLN A 43 -1.35 -9.15 -18.74
C GLN A 43 -2.04 -7.98 -18.02
N LEU A 44 -2.54 -7.00 -18.77
CA LEU A 44 -3.15 -5.80 -18.21
C LEU A 44 -4.67 -5.91 -18.06
N GLY A 45 -5.30 -6.98 -18.56
CA GLY A 45 -6.75 -7.14 -18.55
C GLY A 45 -7.48 -6.17 -19.49
N LEU A 46 -6.81 -5.68 -20.53
CA LEU A 46 -7.35 -4.65 -21.42
C LEU A 46 -7.66 -5.19 -22.81
N SER A 47 -8.58 -4.53 -23.52
CA SER A 47 -8.85 -4.85 -24.91
C SER A 47 -7.62 -4.59 -25.80
N PRO A 48 -7.38 -5.40 -26.85
CA PRO A 48 -6.27 -5.17 -27.79
C PRO A 48 -6.31 -3.78 -28.45
N SER A 49 -7.52 -3.23 -28.67
CA SER A 49 -7.71 -1.90 -29.24
C SER A 49 -7.19 -0.81 -28.31
N THR A 50 -7.49 -0.89 -27.01
CA THR A 50 -7.04 0.05 -25.98
C THR A 50 -5.52 0.02 -25.83
N VAL A 51 -4.92 -1.19 -25.83
CA VAL A 51 -3.45 -1.33 -25.76
C VAL A 51 -2.78 -0.72 -26.98
N LYS A 52 -3.35 -0.89 -28.18
CA LYS A 52 -2.84 -0.28 -29.41
C LYS A 52 -2.81 1.24 -29.32
N GLU A 53 -3.86 1.85 -28.79
CA GLU A 53 -3.94 3.30 -28.59
C GLU A 53 -2.87 3.78 -27.59
N HIS A 54 -2.73 3.10 -26.46
CA HIS A 54 -1.65 3.38 -25.51
C HIS A 54 -0.25 3.26 -26.14
N MET A 55 -0.05 2.28 -27.04
CA MET A 55 1.23 2.10 -27.73
C MET A 55 1.50 3.23 -28.72
N GLN A 56 0.48 3.75 -29.39
CA GLN A 56 0.62 4.89 -30.29
C GLN A 56 1.06 6.16 -29.55
N VAL A 57 0.45 6.44 -28.39
CA VAL A 57 0.82 7.59 -27.56
C VAL A 57 2.25 7.45 -27.02
N LEU A 58 2.62 6.27 -26.53
CA LEU A 58 3.97 5.99 -26.03
C LEU A 58 5.03 6.03 -27.15
N GLY A 59 4.68 5.56 -28.34
CA GLY A 59 5.52 5.66 -29.54
C GLY A 59 5.70 7.11 -30.00
N ALA A 60 4.62 7.91 -30.00
CA ALA A 60 4.67 9.33 -30.34
C ALA A 60 5.54 10.16 -29.37
N ALA A 61 5.65 9.72 -28.11
CA ALA A 61 6.54 10.29 -27.11
C ALA A 61 7.98 9.76 -27.18
N GLY A 62 8.27 8.81 -28.08
CA GLY A 62 9.58 8.19 -28.25
C GLY A 62 10.00 7.25 -27.12
N LEU A 63 9.04 6.72 -26.34
CA LEU A 63 9.30 5.85 -25.19
C LEU A 63 9.32 4.35 -25.57
N VAL A 64 8.61 3.99 -26.63
CA VAL A 64 8.44 2.60 -27.12
C VAL A 64 8.70 2.55 -28.62
N ASP A 65 9.35 1.48 -29.09
CA ASP A 65 9.57 1.18 -30.50
C ASP A 65 8.91 -0.14 -30.89
N LEU A 66 8.50 -0.26 -32.16
CA LEU A 66 7.88 -1.46 -32.71
C LEU A 66 8.90 -2.20 -33.58
N LYS A 67 9.32 -3.38 -33.14
CA LYS A 67 10.16 -4.26 -33.96
C LYS A 67 9.30 -5.13 -34.87
N ASP A 68 9.33 -4.76 -36.14
CA ASP A 68 8.79 -5.57 -37.23
C ASP A 68 9.94 -6.39 -37.85
N GLU A 69 10.08 -7.64 -37.40
CA GLU A 69 11.07 -8.58 -37.93
C GLU A 69 10.54 -9.32 -39.19
N GLY A 70 9.50 -8.80 -39.86
CA GLY A 70 8.88 -9.44 -41.03
C GLY A 70 8.08 -10.71 -40.70
N ARG A 71 7.78 -10.93 -39.42
CA ARG A 71 7.00 -12.06 -38.91
C ARG A 71 5.56 -11.62 -38.62
N LYS A 72 4.64 -12.58 -38.50
CA LYS A 72 3.22 -12.33 -38.19
C LYS A 72 3.04 -11.54 -36.88
N TRP A 73 3.94 -11.70 -35.92
CA TRP A 73 3.87 -11.04 -34.61
C TRP A 73 4.85 -9.88 -34.53
N LYS A 74 4.33 -8.72 -34.14
CA LYS A 74 5.13 -7.52 -33.90
C LYS A 74 5.38 -7.38 -32.40
N TYR A 75 6.63 -7.12 -32.05
CA TYR A 75 7.07 -6.96 -30.67
C TYR A 75 7.30 -5.49 -30.35
N TYR A 76 6.84 -5.07 -29.18
CA TYR A 76 7.15 -3.76 -28.64
C TYR A 76 8.35 -3.85 -27.71
N GLU A 77 9.22 -2.85 -27.76
CA GLU A 77 10.37 -2.71 -26.87
C GLU A 77 10.51 -1.27 -26.36
N LEU A 78 11.14 -1.10 -25.19
CA LEU A 78 11.48 0.22 -24.68
C LEU A 78 12.67 0.81 -25.44
N THR A 79 12.54 2.09 -25.81
CA THR A 79 13.67 2.88 -26.33
C THR A 79 14.68 3.17 -25.22
N ARG A 80 15.87 3.68 -25.58
CA ARG A 80 16.87 4.14 -24.58
C ARG A 80 16.26 5.17 -23.62
N LYS A 81 15.44 6.09 -24.14
CA LYS A 81 14.71 7.10 -23.36
C LYS A 81 13.65 6.48 -22.44
N GLY A 82 12.92 5.46 -22.91
CA GLY A 82 11.95 4.75 -22.09
C GLY A 82 12.60 3.97 -20.93
N LYS A 83 13.76 3.35 -21.18
CA LYS A 83 14.50 2.59 -20.15
C LYS A 83 15.01 3.47 -19.02
N SER A 84 15.55 4.65 -19.32
CA SER A 84 16.07 5.57 -18.30
C SER A 84 14.98 6.14 -17.38
N ILE A 85 13.74 6.21 -17.85
CA ILE A 85 12.58 6.70 -17.07
C ILE A 85 12.01 5.61 -16.16
N VAL A 86 11.96 4.35 -16.63
CA VAL A 86 11.35 3.24 -15.88
C VAL A 86 12.32 2.63 -14.87
N GLN A 87 13.62 2.64 -15.15
CA GLN A 87 14.65 2.01 -14.32
C GLN A 87 15.71 2.99 -13.77
N PRO A 88 15.36 4.04 -12.99
CA PRO A 88 16.36 4.91 -12.40
C PRO A 88 17.14 4.30 -11.20
N GLN A 89 16.85 3.07 -10.74
CA GLN A 89 17.32 2.58 -9.43
C GLN A 89 18.17 1.30 -9.42
N GLU A 90 18.03 0.37 -10.36
CA GLU A 90 18.67 -0.96 -10.22
C GLU A 90 20.21 -0.92 -10.31
N LEU A 91 20.77 -0.02 -11.13
CA LEU A 91 22.23 0.10 -11.25
C LEU A 91 22.87 0.78 -10.03
N LYS A 92 22.13 1.64 -9.32
CA LYS A 92 22.65 2.37 -8.16
C LYS A 92 22.86 1.43 -6.97
N ILE A 93 21.97 0.45 -6.78
CA ILE A 93 22.06 -0.51 -5.67
C ILE A 93 23.26 -1.45 -5.85
N TRP A 94 23.43 -2.06 -7.04
CA TRP A 94 24.57 -2.96 -7.30
C TRP A 94 25.92 -2.23 -7.32
N VAL A 95 25.98 -1.00 -7.81
CA VAL A 95 27.21 -0.19 -7.79
C VAL A 95 27.56 0.26 -6.36
N VAL A 96 26.58 0.69 -5.56
CA VAL A 96 26.81 1.04 -4.14
C VAL A 96 27.19 -0.19 -3.33
N LEU A 97 26.53 -1.34 -3.55
CA LEU A 97 26.83 -2.60 -2.86
C LEU A 97 28.22 -3.14 -3.21
N SER A 98 28.62 -3.09 -4.48
CA SER A 98 29.96 -3.50 -4.88
C SER A 98 31.03 -2.56 -4.32
N LEU A 99 30.80 -1.25 -4.31
CA LEU A 99 31.72 -0.27 -3.76
C LEU A 99 31.90 -0.42 -2.24
N THR A 100 30.82 -0.70 -1.49
CA THR A 100 30.90 -0.94 -0.05
C THR A 100 31.64 -2.23 0.26
N ILE A 101 31.40 -3.32 -0.49
CA ILE A 101 32.13 -4.58 -0.34
C ILE A 101 33.63 -4.37 -0.59
N VAL A 102 34.00 -3.63 -1.63
CA VAL A 102 35.41 -3.32 -1.93
C VAL A 102 36.05 -2.48 -0.83
N ALA A 103 35.34 -1.47 -0.31
CA ALA A 103 35.83 -0.64 0.80
C ALA A 103 36.03 -1.45 2.10
N ILE A 104 35.10 -2.35 2.42
CA ILE A 104 35.20 -3.24 3.58
C ILE A 104 36.36 -4.23 3.42
N ALA A 105 36.53 -4.83 2.23
CA ALA A 105 37.63 -5.74 1.95
C ALA A 105 38.99 -5.02 2.05
N ALA A 106 39.09 -3.80 1.52
CA ALA A 106 40.29 -2.98 1.65
C ALA A 106 40.58 -2.61 3.12
N ALA A 107 39.55 -2.23 3.89
CA ALA A 107 39.69 -1.94 5.32
C ALA A 107 40.13 -3.18 6.11
N PHE A 108 39.58 -4.36 5.81
CA PHE A 108 39.98 -5.63 6.44
C PHE A 108 41.41 -6.03 6.08
N PHE A 109 41.80 -5.85 4.83
CA PHE A 109 43.17 -6.11 4.37
C PHE A 109 44.17 -5.15 5.03
N LEU A 110 43.83 -3.87 5.15
CA LEU A 110 44.63 -2.89 5.90
C LEU A 110 44.67 -3.24 7.40
N PHE A 111 43.55 -3.65 7.98
CA PHE A 111 43.48 -4.02 9.40
C PHE A 111 44.38 -5.22 9.73
N THR A 112 44.40 -6.25 8.88
CA THR A 112 45.25 -7.44 9.08
C THR A 112 46.74 -7.17 8.84
N THR A 113 47.08 -6.20 7.99
CA THR A 113 48.48 -5.90 7.63
C THR A 113 49.11 -4.78 8.47
N TYR A 114 48.32 -3.83 8.97
CA TYR A 114 48.81 -2.65 9.70
C TYR A 114 48.64 -2.72 11.23
N LEU A 115 47.92 -3.72 11.76
CA LEU A 115 47.92 -4.02 13.20
C LEU A 115 48.70 -5.31 13.47
N PRO A 116 50.04 -5.28 13.53
CA PRO A 116 50.78 -6.39 14.08
C PRO A 116 50.56 -6.39 15.59
N GLY A 117 49.70 -7.31 16.06
CA GLY A 117 49.64 -7.68 17.46
C GLY A 117 48.28 -7.55 18.11
N GLN A 118 47.33 -8.41 17.71
CA GLN A 118 46.59 -9.26 18.64
C GLN A 118 46.23 -10.56 17.92
N ALA A 119 47.12 -11.56 18.02
CA ALA A 119 46.76 -12.95 17.74
C ALA A 119 45.72 -13.37 18.79
N GLN A 120 44.44 -13.11 18.53
CA GLN A 120 43.38 -13.78 19.27
C GLN A 120 43.17 -15.14 18.62
N HIS A 121 43.73 -16.15 19.29
CA HIS A 121 43.33 -17.55 19.20
C HIS A 121 41.80 -17.65 19.10
N PHE A 122 41.26 -17.78 17.89
CA PHE A 122 39.98 -18.44 17.70
C PHE A 122 40.24 -19.91 17.96
N GLY A 123 40.08 -20.30 19.22
CA GLY A 123 40.10 -21.69 19.66
C GLY A 123 38.95 -22.43 18.98
N MET A 124 39.26 -23.14 17.90
CA MET A 124 38.53 -24.33 17.50
C MET A 124 38.65 -25.30 18.69
N GLY A 125 37.58 -25.47 19.46
CA GLY A 125 37.57 -26.35 20.63
C GLY A 125 37.82 -27.79 20.23
N ASP A 126 39.07 -28.23 20.38
CA ASP A 126 39.48 -29.64 20.35
C ASP A 126 38.96 -30.31 21.63
N GLY A 127 38.10 -31.31 21.47
CA GLY A 127 37.41 -32.04 22.52
C GLY A 127 38.30 -33.03 23.27
N SER A 128 39.46 -32.60 23.76
CA SER A 128 40.44 -33.47 24.40
C SER A 128 40.91 -32.93 25.76
N ASN A 129 40.00 -32.85 26.72
CA ASN A 129 40.37 -32.81 28.14
C ASN A 129 39.50 -33.78 28.95
N PHE A 130 39.79 -35.06 28.75
CA PHE A 130 39.44 -36.15 29.66
C PHE A 130 40.40 -36.09 30.85
N ALA A 131 39.96 -35.48 31.95
CA ALA A 131 40.67 -35.55 33.21
C ALA A 131 40.52 -36.96 33.82
N LYS A 132 41.52 -37.80 33.56
CA LYS A 132 42.09 -38.87 34.41
C LYS A 132 41.23 -39.41 35.58
N PRO A 133 40.79 -40.68 35.54
CA PRO A 133 40.61 -41.48 36.75
C PRO A 133 41.91 -42.22 37.08
N ALA A 134 42.35 -42.09 38.33
CA ALA A 134 43.47 -42.85 38.87
C ALA A 134 43.00 -44.23 39.36
N SER A 135 43.77 -45.25 38.95
CA SER A 135 43.99 -46.56 39.59
C SER A 135 42.78 -47.44 39.91
N ALA A 136 42.64 -48.50 39.11
CA ALA A 136 41.95 -49.73 39.48
C ALA A 136 42.68 -50.49 40.59
N PRO A 137 41.94 -51.31 41.36
CA PRO A 137 42.40 -52.65 41.69
C PRO A 137 41.47 -53.71 41.10
N SER A 138 42.11 -54.84 40.81
CA SER A 138 41.69 -56.07 40.12
C SER A 138 40.68 -56.94 40.88
N VAL A 139 39.70 -57.53 40.17
CA VAL A 139 39.15 -58.87 40.47
C VAL A 139 38.56 -59.51 39.18
N PRO A 140 38.77 -60.82 38.91
CA PRO A 140 38.26 -61.50 37.72
C PRO A 140 36.92 -62.21 37.95
N GLY A 141 36.14 -62.32 36.86
CA GLY A 141 35.22 -63.42 36.54
C GLY A 141 34.01 -63.69 37.45
N ALA A 142 32.80 -63.49 36.93
CA ALA A 142 31.67 -64.42 37.09
C ALA A 142 30.45 -63.91 36.29
N GLU A 143 29.89 -64.85 35.56
CA GLU A 143 28.67 -64.84 34.77
C GLU A 143 27.34 -64.48 35.48
N ALA A 144 26.37 -64.11 34.62
CA ALA A 144 24.91 -64.30 34.70
C ALA A 144 24.08 -63.51 35.73
N GLY A 145 22.92 -63.00 35.28
CA GLY A 145 21.78 -62.77 36.17
C GLY A 145 20.86 -61.61 35.80
N THR A 146 19.75 -61.95 35.16
CA THR A 146 18.54 -61.15 34.89
C THR A 146 17.83 -60.64 36.15
N SER A 147 17.02 -59.57 35.95
CA SER A 147 15.94 -58.98 36.78
C SER A 147 16.38 -57.65 37.41
N GLY A 148 15.85 -56.48 37.05
CA GLY A 148 14.46 -56.14 36.77
C GLY A 148 13.72 -55.95 38.09
N ILE A 149 13.44 -54.69 38.48
CA ILE A 149 12.34 -54.21 39.38
C ILE A 149 12.52 -52.68 39.55
N VAL A 150 11.62 -51.90 38.93
CA VAL A 150 10.52 -51.08 39.50
C VAL A 150 10.92 -49.64 39.85
N VAL A 151 10.20 -48.73 39.21
CA VAL A 151 10.18 -47.29 39.37
C VAL A 151 9.06 -46.94 40.34
N GLU A 152 9.34 -46.09 41.34
CA GLU A 152 8.37 -45.13 41.85
C GLU A 152 9.10 -43.96 42.52
N GLY A 153 8.70 -42.73 42.23
CA GLY A 153 9.36 -41.53 42.78
C GLY A 153 8.77 -40.23 42.25
N ALA A 154 7.81 -39.70 43.00
CA ALA A 154 7.10 -38.43 42.89
C ALA A 154 8.01 -37.18 43.09
N PRO A 155 7.48 -36.00 43.48
CA PRO A 155 6.69 -35.04 42.71
C PRO A 155 7.34 -33.65 42.63
N ARG A 156 6.64 -32.72 41.96
CA ARG A 156 7.06 -31.34 41.67
C ARG A 156 6.83 -30.36 42.82
N LEU A 157 7.75 -29.41 42.95
CA LEU A 157 7.63 -28.17 43.72
C LEU A 157 7.70 -26.97 42.76
N GLY A 158 6.78 -26.03 42.95
CA GLY A 158 6.67 -24.80 42.16
C GLY A 158 7.47 -23.62 42.74
N VAL A 159 7.70 -22.63 41.88
CA VAL A 159 8.17 -21.25 42.13
C VAL A 159 7.64 -20.48 40.90
N GLY A 160 7.06 -19.29 40.91
CA GLY A 160 7.18 -18.09 41.74
C GLY A 160 7.30 -16.91 40.74
N GLY A 161 6.50 -15.86 40.93
CA GLY A 161 6.15 -14.86 39.90
C GLY A 161 7.19 -13.81 39.51
N GLY A 162 6.79 -12.97 38.57
CA GLY A 162 7.46 -11.74 38.15
C GLY A 162 6.64 -11.00 37.09
N GLU A 163 5.98 -9.92 37.50
CA GLU A 163 5.18 -9.01 36.66
C GLU A 163 6.06 -8.19 35.71
N GLY A 164 5.73 -8.19 34.43
CA GLY A 164 6.32 -7.35 33.39
C GLY A 164 5.30 -6.36 32.86
N ILE A 165 5.65 -5.07 32.95
CA ILE A 165 4.89 -3.91 32.46
C ILE A 165 4.92 -3.92 30.92
N VAL A 166 3.75 -3.90 30.28
CA VAL A 166 3.58 -3.76 28.82
C VAL A 166 3.00 -2.37 28.51
N PRO A 167 3.55 -1.59 27.57
CA PRO A 167 2.98 -0.31 27.20
C PRO A 167 1.66 -0.48 26.44
N SER A 168 0.66 0.29 26.85
CA SER A 168 -0.70 0.31 26.34
C SER A 168 -0.75 0.77 24.88
N ALA A 169 -1.29 -0.09 24.02
CA ALA A 169 -1.75 0.28 22.68
C ALA A 169 -2.97 1.23 22.77
N PRO A 170 -3.12 2.22 21.87
CA PRO A 170 -4.32 3.04 21.83
C PRO A 170 -5.55 2.19 21.48
N PRO A 171 -6.71 2.43 22.12
CA PRO A 171 -7.90 1.61 21.92
C PRO A 171 -8.48 1.80 20.52
N ALA A 172 -8.77 0.67 19.86
CA ALA A 172 -9.63 0.62 18.68
C ALA A 172 -11.01 1.20 19.01
N PRO A 173 -11.66 1.94 18.09
CA PRO A 173 -13.02 2.42 18.30
C PRO A 173 -14.00 1.25 18.37
N ALA A 174 -14.72 1.16 19.49
CA ALA A 174 -15.73 0.14 19.77
C ALA A 174 -16.99 0.31 18.89
N PRO A 175 -17.71 -0.79 18.59
CA PRO A 175 -18.96 -0.72 17.83
C PRO A 175 -20.14 -0.17 18.65
N MET A 176 -21.05 0.44 17.90
CA MET A 176 -22.31 1.09 18.27
C MET A 176 -23.19 0.32 19.28
N ALA A 177 -23.83 1.09 20.17
CA ALA A 177 -25.17 0.83 20.67
C ALA A 177 -26.03 2.12 20.51
N PRO A 178 -27.35 2.02 20.29
CA PRO A 178 -28.19 3.13 19.83
C PRO A 178 -28.82 3.93 20.98
N ASN A 179 -29.39 5.09 20.60
CA ASN A 179 -30.12 6.11 21.37
C ASN A 179 -29.20 7.22 21.89
N VAL A 180 -29.39 8.49 21.55
CA VAL A 180 -30.61 9.29 21.70
C VAL A 180 -30.73 10.32 20.56
N ALA A 181 -31.94 10.46 20.02
CA ALA A 181 -32.33 11.45 19.02
C ALA A 181 -32.09 12.88 19.52
N ALA A 182 -31.31 13.65 18.76
CA ALA A 182 -31.38 15.10 18.70
C ALA A 182 -31.67 15.48 17.24
N ASP A 183 -32.89 15.17 16.79
CA ASP A 183 -33.47 15.69 15.56
C ASP A 183 -33.69 17.20 15.75
N ASN A 184 -32.75 18.01 15.28
CA ASN A 184 -32.95 19.46 15.08
C ASN A 184 -32.21 19.99 13.83
N GLY A 185 -31.64 19.12 13.01
CA GLY A 185 -30.99 19.48 11.75
C GLY A 185 -31.71 18.81 10.58
N MET A 186 -32.26 19.59 9.65
CA MET A 186 -32.82 19.01 8.42
C MET A 186 -31.64 18.62 7.51
N PHE A 187 -31.24 17.35 7.55
CA PHE A 187 -30.20 16.80 6.68
C PHE A 187 -30.75 16.50 5.29
N THR A 188 -30.22 17.18 4.27
CA THR A 188 -30.61 17.01 2.87
C THR A 188 -29.41 16.52 2.06
N PRO A 189 -29.26 15.19 1.86
CA PRO A 189 -28.21 14.65 1.00
C PRO A 189 -28.59 14.81 -0.47
N SER A 190 -27.62 15.08 -1.32
CA SER A 190 -27.78 15.14 -2.77
C SER A 190 -26.56 14.54 -3.46
N VAL A 191 -26.79 13.46 -4.20
CA VAL A 191 -25.79 12.79 -5.02
C VAL A 191 -26.21 12.94 -6.48
N LYS A 192 -25.40 13.63 -7.28
CA LYS A 192 -25.59 13.80 -8.72
C LYS A 192 -24.57 12.99 -9.49
N GLY A 193 -24.91 12.60 -10.71
CA GLY A 193 -24.07 11.74 -11.55
C GLY A 193 -24.35 10.25 -11.32
N CYS A 194 -23.38 9.40 -11.64
CA CYS A 194 -23.60 7.94 -11.63
C CYS A 194 -23.80 7.37 -10.23
N ALA A 195 -23.27 8.01 -9.19
CA ALA A 195 -23.38 7.51 -7.82
C ALA A 195 -24.78 7.67 -7.19
N GLY A 196 -25.71 8.39 -7.84
CA GLY A 196 -26.98 8.84 -7.25
C GLY A 196 -28.20 7.95 -7.46
N SER A 197 -28.16 6.91 -8.31
CA SER A 197 -29.27 5.96 -8.42
C SER A 197 -28.84 4.55 -8.83
N ALA A 198 -29.56 3.55 -8.34
CA ALA A 198 -29.43 2.16 -8.82
C ALA A 198 -29.92 1.96 -10.25
N GLU A 199 -30.73 2.88 -10.78
CA GLU A 199 -31.27 2.85 -12.14
C GLU A 199 -30.37 3.53 -13.19
N ALA A 200 -29.28 4.19 -12.77
CA ALA A 200 -28.28 4.76 -13.67
C ALA A 200 -27.38 3.69 -14.35
N ALA A 201 -27.52 2.42 -13.96
CA ALA A 201 -26.80 1.29 -14.54
C ALA A 201 -27.48 0.69 -15.79
N THR A 202 -28.15 1.50 -16.62
CA THR A 202 -28.49 1.08 -17.99
C THR A 202 -27.33 1.44 -18.92
N LYS A 203 -26.94 0.46 -19.75
CA LYS A 203 -25.71 0.40 -20.56
C LYS A 203 -25.53 1.51 -21.61
N ASP A 204 -26.39 2.52 -21.61
CA ASP A 204 -26.39 3.65 -22.54
C ASP A 204 -26.29 5.01 -21.83
N ALA A 205 -25.92 5.05 -20.55
CA ALA A 205 -25.42 6.27 -19.92
C ALA A 205 -24.05 6.60 -20.52
N GLY A 206 -24.06 7.26 -21.68
CA GLY A 206 -22.88 7.80 -22.33
C GLY A 206 -22.02 8.54 -21.31
N SER A 207 -20.69 8.41 -21.46
CA SER A 207 -19.70 9.15 -20.70
C SER A 207 -20.05 10.63 -20.71
N SER A 208 -20.75 11.10 -19.68
CA SER A 208 -21.24 12.47 -19.65
C SER A 208 -20.96 13.05 -18.29
N GLY A 209 -19.71 13.46 -18.16
CA GLY A 209 -19.24 14.29 -17.09
C GLY A 209 -17.79 14.66 -17.33
N THR A 210 -17.53 15.65 -18.20
CA THR A 210 -16.30 16.43 -18.12
C THR A 210 -16.39 17.32 -16.87
N GLY A 211 -16.41 16.68 -15.70
CA GLY A 211 -16.39 17.37 -14.41
C GLY A 211 -14.95 17.47 -13.92
N THR A 212 -14.55 18.66 -13.49
CA THR A 212 -13.29 18.83 -12.78
C THR A 212 -13.45 18.32 -11.36
N GLU A 213 -12.54 17.46 -10.90
CA GLU A 213 -12.52 17.04 -9.51
C GLU A 213 -12.43 18.26 -8.58
N LYS A 214 -13.28 18.26 -7.56
CA LYS A 214 -13.34 19.30 -6.53
C LYS A 214 -13.06 18.63 -5.19
N THR A 215 -12.01 19.09 -4.52
CA THR A 215 -11.68 18.67 -3.16
C THR A 215 -12.84 18.94 -2.22
N ALA A 216 -12.99 18.07 -1.21
CA ALA A 216 -14.00 18.23 -0.17
C ALA A 216 -13.93 19.61 0.49
N GLU A 217 -15.08 20.27 0.56
CA GLU A 217 -15.23 21.60 1.12
C GLU A 217 -16.40 21.63 2.10
N LEU A 218 -16.16 22.27 3.24
CA LEU A 218 -17.18 22.60 4.24
C LEU A 218 -17.35 24.11 4.28
N SER A 219 -18.59 24.56 4.08
CA SER A 219 -18.97 25.98 4.09
C SER A 219 -20.13 26.19 5.06
N VAL A 220 -20.13 27.32 5.75
CA VAL A 220 -21.20 27.70 6.68
C VAL A 220 -21.81 29.02 6.21
N ALA A 221 -23.14 29.06 6.15
CA ALA A 221 -23.92 30.25 5.85
C ALA A 221 -25.04 30.40 6.89
N GLY A 222 -24.83 31.29 7.86
CA GLY A 222 -25.75 31.48 8.99
C GLY A 222 -25.90 30.19 9.80
N ASN A 223 -27.13 29.66 9.84
CA ASN A 223 -27.49 28.42 10.54
C ASN A 223 -27.44 27.16 9.66
N THR A 224 -26.76 27.24 8.52
CA THR A 224 -26.67 26.15 7.55
C THR A 224 -25.23 25.74 7.32
N LEU A 225 -24.93 24.46 7.50
CA LEU A 225 -23.66 23.83 7.12
C LEU A 225 -23.86 23.10 5.78
N ALA A 226 -23.00 23.39 4.82
CA ALA A 226 -23.01 22.75 3.51
C ALA A 226 -21.67 22.04 3.26
N TYR A 227 -21.78 20.78 2.88
CA TYR A 227 -20.70 19.91 2.46
C TYR A 227 -20.79 19.67 0.96
N SER A 228 -19.66 19.74 0.24
CA SER A 228 -19.60 19.38 -1.18
C SER A 228 -18.25 18.79 -1.57
N ARG A 229 -18.25 17.80 -2.47
CA ARG A 229 -17.08 17.30 -3.19
C ARG A 229 -17.49 16.79 -4.57
N ALA A 230 -16.54 16.77 -5.51
CA ALA A 230 -16.77 16.19 -6.82
C ALA A 230 -15.59 15.29 -7.20
N LEU A 231 -15.87 14.07 -7.66
CA LEU A 231 -14.85 13.05 -7.88
C LEU A 231 -15.17 12.20 -9.10
N ASN A 232 -14.14 11.55 -9.63
CA ASN A 232 -14.30 10.44 -10.55
C ASN A 232 -14.33 9.11 -9.77
N ASN A 233 -15.33 8.28 -10.04
CA ASN A 233 -15.51 6.96 -9.42
C ASN A 233 -15.89 5.91 -10.46
N ALA A 234 -15.80 4.63 -10.09
CA ALA A 234 -16.34 3.57 -10.93
C ALA A 234 -17.87 3.72 -11.06
N CYS A 235 -18.41 3.66 -12.28
CA CYS A 235 -19.83 3.98 -12.51
C CYS A 235 -20.80 3.00 -11.83
N CYS A 236 -20.32 1.82 -11.46
CA CYS A 236 -21.09 0.78 -10.78
C CYS A 236 -21.14 0.98 -9.25
N LEU A 237 -20.50 2.03 -8.73
CA LEU A 237 -20.54 2.39 -7.32
C LEU A 237 -21.66 3.39 -7.05
N GLN A 238 -22.34 3.20 -5.93
CA GLN A 238 -23.38 4.08 -5.41
C GLN A 238 -22.93 4.71 -4.11
N ALA A 239 -23.21 5.99 -3.93
CA ALA A 239 -22.90 6.71 -2.70
C ALA A 239 -24.19 7.05 -1.95
N VAL A 240 -24.21 6.75 -0.66
CA VAL A 240 -25.26 7.19 0.27
C VAL A 240 -24.61 8.02 1.36
N LEU A 241 -25.21 9.17 1.69
CA LEU A 241 -24.71 10.02 2.75
C LEU A 241 -25.57 9.84 3.99
N ASN A 242 -24.90 9.58 5.10
CA ASN A 242 -25.50 9.48 6.42
C ASN A 242 -24.93 10.58 7.31
N GLU A 243 -25.73 11.02 8.27
CA GLU A 243 -25.37 12.07 9.22
C GLU A 243 -25.60 11.55 10.65
N ARG A 244 -24.68 11.91 11.54
CA ARG A 244 -24.79 11.65 12.97
C ARG A 244 -24.27 12.85 13.75
N THR A 245 -25.15 13.49 14.51
CA THR A 245 -24.81 14.60 15.40
C THR A 245 -24.83 14.13 16.85
N GLU A 246 -23.73 14.38 17.57
CA GLU A 246 -23.59 14.14 19.01
C GLU A 246 -23.10 15.42 19.70
N GLY A 247 -24.03 16.17 20.29
CA GLY A 247 -23.73 17.47 20.89
C GLY A 247 -23.22 18.46 19.83
N ASN A 248 -21.94 18.81 19.93
CA ASN A 248 -21.26 19.73 19.00
C ASN A 248 -20.38 18.99 17.97
N ALA A 249 -20.41 17.66 17.93
CA ALA A 249 -19.71 16.87 16.93
C ALA A 249 -20.68 16.43 15.83
N ILE A 250 -20.40 16.82 14.59
CA ILE A 250 -21.19 16.43 13.41
C ILE A 250 -20.35 15.47 12.58
N THR A 251 -20.85 14.26 12.38
CA THR A 251 -20.19 13.24 11.56
C THR A 251 -21.03 12.99 10.31
N ILE A 252 -20.43 13.21 9.14
CA ILE A 252 -21.04 12.86 7.84
C ILE A 252 -20.28 11.64 7.30
N THR A 253 -21.00 10.60 6.90
CA THR A 253 -20.40 9.38 6.35
C THR A 253 -20.88 9.18 4.92
N GLU A 254 -19.93 9.11 3.98
CA GLU A 254 -20.14 8.69 2.60
C GLU A 254 -19.98 7.17 2.51
N GLU A 255 -21.10 6.47 2.41
CA GLU A 255 -21.13 5.02 2.29
C GLU A 255 -21.17 4.63 0.82
N TRP A 256 -20.07 4.07 0.33
CA TRP A 256 -19.92 3.62 -1.05
C TRP A 256 -20.13 2.13 -1.18
N SER A 257 -21.14 1.73 -1.94
CA SER A 257 -21.49 0.34 -2.19
C SER A 257 -21.40 -0.02 -3.67
N GLY A 258 -21.27 -1.31 -3.97
CA GLY A 258 -21.17 -1.84 -5.34
C GLY A 258 -19.81 -2.48 -5.63
N GLU A 259 -19.77 -3.19 -6.75
CA GLU A 259 -18.55 -3.84 -7.26
C GLU A 259 -17.86 -2.90 -8.29
N PRO A 260 -16.56 -2.59 -8.11
CA PRO A 260 -15.88 -1.66 -8.99
C PRO A 260 -15.76 -2.23 -10.40
N CYS A 261 -16.12 -1.43 -11.40
CA CYS A 261 -16.03 -1.75 -12.82
C CYS A 261 -15.04 -0.81 -13.54
N ASP A 262 -14.59 -1.18 -14.74
CA ASP A 262 -13.52 -0.49 -15.47
C ASP A 262 -13.91 0.87 -16.09
N CYS A 263 -15.13 1.36 -15.84
CA CYS A 263 -15.59 2.64 -16.36
C CYS A 263 -15.34 3.76 -15.33
N THR A 264 -15.05 4.96 -15.81
CA THR A 264 -14.90 6.16 -14.96
C THR A 264 -16.10 7.06 -15.19
N CYS A 265 -16.77 7.45 -14.10
CA CYS A 265 -17.86 8.40 -14.12
C CYS A 265 -17.63 9.51 -13.09
N PHE A 266 -18.07 10.72 -13.45
CA PHE A 266 -18.06 11.86 -12.55
C PHE A 266 -19.31 11.87 -11.68
N SER A 267 -19.11 12.07 -10.38
CA SER A 267 -20.20 12.26 -9.42
C SER A 267 -19.93 13.47 -8.53
N GLU A 268 -21.00 14.20 -8.21
CA GLU A 268 -20.98 15.32 -7.28
C GLU A 268 -21.80 14.93 -6.06
N ILE A 269 -21.15 15.00 -4.90
CA ILE A 269 -21.74 14.67 -3.61
C ILE A 269 -21.87 15.95 -2.81
N SER A 270 -23.06 16.19 -2.30
CA SER A 270 -23.35 17.33 -1.45
C SER A 270 -24.32 16.97 -0.34
N ALA A 271 -24.19 17.66 0.78
CA ALA A 271 -25.14 17.56 1.88
C ALA A 271 -25.34 18.93 2.52
N VAL A 272 -26.57 19.22 2.90
CA VAL A 272 -26.94 20.46 3.58
C VAL A 272 -27.58 20.10 4.92
N LEU A 273 -27.04 20.64 6.00
CA LEU A 273 -27.63 20.59 7.34
C LEU A 273 -28.16 21.97 7.66
N ALA A 274 -29.48 22.13 7.59
CA ALA A 274 -30.15 23.37 7.95
C ALA A 274 -30.61 23.37 9.42
N ASN A 275 -30.85 24.55 9.99
CA ASN A 275 -31.35 24.79 11.35
C ASN A 275 -30.39 24.41 12.48
N LEU A 276 -29.08 24.48 12.24
CA LEU A 276 -28.09 24.27 13.28
C LEU A 276 -28.13 25.42 14.31
N PRO A 277 -28.21 25.13 15.62
CA PRO A 277 -28.07 26.12 16.67
C PRO A 277 -26.76 26.90 16.56
N ALA A 278 -26.72 28.12 17.11
CA ALA A 278 -25.48 28.87 17.16
C ALA A 278 -24.48 28.17 18.11
N GLY A 279 -23.25 27.94 17.64
CA GLY A 279 -22.24 27.21 18.37
C GLY A 279 -21.02 26.85 17.53
N ASN A 280 -20.00 26.32 18.20
CA ASN A 280 -18.82 25.76 17.54
C ASN A 280 -19.04 24.26 17.36
N TYR A 281 -18.92 23.79 16.13
CA TYR A 281 -19.10 22.40 15.75
C TYR A 281 -17.80 21.82 15.21
N ALA A 282 -17.43 20.64 15.68
CA ALA A 282 -16.40 19.82 15.07
C ALA A 282 -17.05 18.94 13.99
N VAL A 283 -16.79 19.24 12.72
CA VAL A 283 -17.37 18.50 11.59
C VAL A 283 -16.33 17.56 11.03
N SER A 284 -16.65 16.27 10.95
CA SER A 284 -15.78 15.26 10.34
C SER A 284 -16.56 14.49 9.28
N VAL A 285 -15.95 14.36 8.10
CA VAL A 285 -16.52 13.61 6.98
C VAL A 285 -15.66 12.38 6.72
N TYR A 286 -16.28 11.21 6.70
CA TYR A 286 -15.63 9.92 6.44
C TYR A 286 -16.14 9.29 5.15
N GLU A 287 -15.25 8.59 4.44
CA GLU A 287 -15.55 7.74 3.30
C GLU A 287 -15.43 6.28 3.73
N ASN A 288 -16.47 5.49 3.48
CA ASN A 288 -16.53 4.07 3.83
C ASN A 288 -16.91 3.22 2.60
N GLY A 289 -16.55 1.94 2.61
CA GLY A 289 -16.97 0.96 1.61
C GLY A 289 -15.98 0.79 0.44
N SER A 290 -16.49 0.47 -0.75
CA SER A 290 -15.70 -0.09 -1.88
C SER A 290 -14.60 0.84 -2.44
N LEU A 291 -14.61 2.14 -2.10
CA LEU A 291 -13.53 3.07 -2.48
C LEU A 291 -12.34 3.03 -1.51
N VAL A 292 -12.51 2.46 -0.32
CA VAL A 292 -11.45 2.30 0.68
C VAL A 292 -10.67 1.02 0.35
N GLY A 293 -9.54 1.15 -0.34
CA GLY A 293 -8.68 0.01 -0.68
C GLY A 293 -8.33 -0.85 0.55
N ASN A 294 -8.52 -2.17 0.41
CA ASN A 294 -8.15 -3.26 1.33
C ASN A 294 -8.10 -2.89 2.83
N GLY A 295 -9.26 -2.97 3.50
CA GLY A 295 -9.31 -2.98 4.97
C GLY A 295 -10.67 -2.68 5.59
N GLY A 296 -11.59 -2.04 4.86
CA GLY A 296 -12.90 -1.67 5.39
C GLY A 296 -12.85 -0.61 6.52
N GLU A 297 -11.69 0.00 6.76
CA GLU A 297 -11.53 1.08 7.74
C GLU A 297 -12.02 2.41 7.15
N PRO A 298 -12.87 3.19 7.86
CA PRO A 298 -13.32 4.48 7.36
C PRO A 298 -12.15 5.44 7.12
N ARG A 299 -12.10 6.06 5.93
CA ARG A 299 -11.10 7.06 5.58
C ARG A 299 -11.61 8.46 5.90
N LEU A 300 -10.86 9.23 6.68
CA LEU A 300 -11.18 10.64 6.92
C LEU A 300 -10.96 11.47 5.63
N VAL A 301 -12.00 12.15 5.17
CA VAL A 301 -11.99 13.01 3.97
C VAL A 301 -11.65 14.45 4.34
N ILE A 302 -12.35 15.00 5.33
CA ILE A 302 -12.13 16.34 5.86
C ILE A 302 -12.57 16.39 7.32
N SER A 303 -11.80 17.09 8.16
CA SER A 303 -12.21 17.42 9.53
C SER A 303 -11.91 18.90 9.77
N LYS A 304 -12.90 19.65 10.25
CA LYS A 304 -12.77 21.09 10.47
C LYS A 304 -13.72 21.54 11.59
N GLU A 305 -13.23 22.44 12.43
CA GLU A 305 -14.07 23.19 13.35
C GLU A 305 -14.75 24.36 12.60
N VAL A 306 -16.06 24.46 12.74
CA VAL A 306 -16.87 25.50 12.11
C VAL A 306 -17.73 26.21 13.14
N GLN A 307 -17.82 27.53 13.03
CA GLN A 307 -18.69 28.34 13.86
C GLN A 307 -19.99 28.60 13.09
N VAL A 308 -21.11 28.21 13.68
CA VAL A 308 -22.47 28.44 13.18
C VAL A 308 -23.10 29.51 14.06
N GLY A 309 -23.80 30.48 13.48
CA GLY A 309 -24.43 31.60 14.21
C GLY A 309 -23.89 32.96 13.86
#